data_AF-A0AAV1JR70-F1
#
_entry.id   AF-A0AAV1JR70-F1
#
_cell.length_a   1.000
_cell.length_b   1.000
_cell.length_c   1.000
_cell.angle_alpha   90.00
_cell.angle_beta   90.00
_cell.angle_gamma   90.00
#
_symmetry.space_group_name_H-M   'P 1'
#
loop_
_entity.id
_entity.type
_entity.pdbx_description
1 polymer ?
#
loop_
_entity_poly.entity_id
_entity_poly.type
_entity_poly.pdbx_seq_one_letter_code
_entity_poly.pdbx_strand_id
1 'polypeptide(L)'
;MDDTESTTTSADENTGNLCDNPTRDTLAEGLLGLLKPTVDQLDDRVRATRIAQLELKQQIDSLNEELQRVKEALNNHPDLDPYVKKLIACKHKVTVVLNVLQASQDRLNEIRHMIHKKRAAYSQPEKTEPEQTEDSFLLIDALEKDLKFLQSQNPLYCLEIGSGSGIVITALGMALPNCVYFSTDINFKACVMSKSTSNYNKVDLESVNMNLASCFIDNQFDVVIFNPPYVVTESLECNSYGIEASWAGGVKGREIIDKLLEMLPKILTDQGIFYLLLIEENIPEEVVDLMMRKGYKSELIIMRRVKNEKQLVFKFYR
;
A
#
# COMPACT_ATOMS: atom_id res chain seq x y z
N MET A 1 -59.86 -20.71 2.66
CA MET A 1 -58.44 -20.96 2.38
C MET A 1 -57.67 -20.86 3.68
N ASP A 2 -57.52 -21.88 4.49
CA ASP A 2 -58.23 -23.13 4.75
C ASP A 2 -57.70 -23.52 6.13
N ASP A 3 -58.59 -23.56 7.12
CA ASP A 3 -58.30 -24.10 8.46
C ASP A 3 -59.14 -25.36 8.62
N THR A 4 -58.48 -26.48 8.82
CA THR A 4 -59.03 -27.81 9.16
C THR A 4 -57.98 -28.49 10.02
N GLU A 5 -58.22 -29.22 11.10
CA GLU A 5 -59.41 -29.62 11.85
C GLU A 5 -58.85 -30.34 13.10
N SER A 6 -59.64 -30.46 14.17
CA SER A 6 -59.93 -31.73 14.87
C SER A 6 -59.97 -31.64 16.40
N THR A 7 -61.22 -31.71 16.91
CA THR A 7 -61.76 -32.68 17.90
C THR A 7 -60.78 -33.32 18.91
N THR A 8 -61.09 -33.37 20.21
CA THR A 8 -62.07 -34.34 20.77
C THR A 8 -62.56 -34.00 22.20
N THR A 9 -63.88 -34.09 22.35
CA THR A 9 -64.72 -34.67 23.44
C THR A 9 -64.28 -34.71 24.93
N SER A 10 -65.09 -34.00 25.71
CA SER A 10 -65.63 -34.23 27.08
C SER A 10 -65.40 -35.57 27.81
N ALA A 11 -65.05 -35.47 29.09
CA ALA A 11 -65.45 -36.41 30.13
C ALA A 11 -65.60 -35.67 31.48
N ASP A 12 -66.78 -35.08 31.72
CA ASP A 12 -67.28 -34.82 33.06
C ASP A 12 -67.90 -36.12 33.57
N GLU A 13 -67.25 -36.80 34.52
CA GLU A 13 -67.95 -37.70 35.44
C GLU A 13 -67.30 -37.68 36.83
N ASN A 14 -68.12 -37.25 37.79
CA ASN A 14 -68.13 -37.71 39.18
C ASN A 14 -66.90 -37.47 40.06
N THR A 15 -66.74 -36.20 40.47
CA THR A 15 -66.29 -35.86 41.83
C THR A 15 -67.37 -36.29 42.85
N GLY A 16 -67.33 -37.55 43.29
CA GLY A 16 -68.23 -38.05 44.33
C GLY A 16 -67.58 -39.11 45.20
N ASN A 17 -67.16 -38.72 46.41
CA ASN A 17 -66.82 -39.59 47.55
C ASN A 17 -65.65 -40.59 47.40
N LEU A 18 -64.41 -40.08 47.42
CA LEU A 18 -63.27 -40.86 47.92
C LEU A 18 -62.50 -40.08 49.02
N CYS A 19 -63.25 -39.44 49.91
CA CYS A 19 -62.71 -39.05 51.21
C CYS A 19 -62.60 -40.32 52.07
N ASP A 20 -61.42 -40.52 52.68
CA ASP A 20 -61.10 -41.51 53.71
C ASP A 20 -60.75 -42.93 53.22
N ASN A 21 -59.77 -43.05 52.32
CA ASN A 21 -58.98 -44.29 52.22
C ASN A 21 -57.60 -44.06 52.90
N PRO A 22 -57.42 -44.49 54.16
CA PRO A 22 -56.20 -44.22 54.92
C PRO A 22 -54.96 -44.81 54.25
N THR A 23 -55.11 -45.90 53.49
CA THR A 23 -53.99 -46.51 52.77
C THR A 23 -53.55 -45.67 51.57
N ARG A 24 -54.48 -45.02 50.87
CA ARG A 24 -54.17 -44.11 49.75
C ARG A 24 -53.51 -42.83 50.24
N ASP A 25 -53.99 -42.28 51.35
CA ASP A 25 -53.40 -41.08 51.96
C ASP A 25 -52.00 -41.37 52.52
N THR A 26 -51.79 -42.54 53.12
CA THR A 26 -50.45 -42.97 53.58
C THR A 26 -49.49 -43.17 52.41
N LEU A 27 -49.95 -43.75 51.30
CA LEU A 27 -49.11 -43.96 50.11
C LEU A 27 -48.79 -42.63 49.42
N ALA A 28 -49.78 -41.73 49.34
CA ALA A 28 -49.61 -40.38 48.79
C ALA A 28 -48.66 -39.55 49.67
N GLU A 29 -48.79 -39.60 51.00
CA GLU A 29 -47.85 -38.98 51.94
C GLU A 29 -46.44 -39.55 51.80
N GLY A 30 -46.30 -40.86 51.61
CA GLY A 30 -45.00 -41.50 51.37
C GLY A 30 -44.34 -41.02 50.07
N LEU A 31 -45.10 -40.92 48.99
CA LEU A 31 -44.62 -40.41 47.69
C LEU A 31 -44.32 -38.91 47.73
N LEU A 32 -45.19 -38.11 48.37
CA LEU A 32 -44.95 -36.70 48.63
C LEU A 32 -43.72 -36.50 49.49
N GLY A 33 -43.53 -37.29 50.55
CA GLY A 33 -42.33 -37.25 51.40
C GLY A 33 -41.05 -37.56 50.63
N LEU A 34 -41.12 -38.47 49.65
CA LEU A 34 -39.99 -38.81 48.78
C LEU A 34 -39.65 -37.70 47.77
N LEU A 35 -40.67 -37.07 47.18
CA LEU A 35 -40.52 -36.07 46.09
C LEU A 35 -40.37 -34.63 46.60
N LYS A 36 -40.91 -34.31 47.77
CA LYS A 36 -40.91 -32.98 48.39
C LYS A 36 -39.54 -32.31 48.43
N PRO A 37 -38.44 -32.96 48.88
CA PRO A 37 -37.13 -32.29 48.89
C PRO A 37 -36.64 -31.91 47.48
N THR A 38 -37.01 -32.66 46.44
CA THR A 38 -36.65 -32.34 45.05
C THR A 38 -37.53 -31.22 44.49
N VAL A 39 -38.82 -31.20 44.81
CA VAL A 39 -39.75 -30.12 44.42
C VAL A 39 -39.35 -28.81 45.11
N ASP A 40 -39.08 -28.83 46.42
CA ASP A 40 -38.64 -27.66 47.18
C ASP A 40 -37.31 -27.11 46.62
N GLN A 41 -36.35 -27.98 46.28
CA GLN A 41 -35.10 -27.56 45.64
C GLN A 41 -35.30 -26.97 44.24
N LEU A 42 -36.26 -27.49 43.47
CA LEU A 42 -36.58 -26.94 42.15
C LEU A 42 -37.24 -25.57 42.28
N ASP A 43 -38.18 -25.40 43.21
CA ASP A 43 -38.85 -24.14 43.48
C ASP A 43 -37.87 -23.06 43.97
N ASP A 44 -36.93 -23.42 44.84
CA ASP A 44 -35.88 -22.50 45.29
C ASP A 44 -34.95 -22.09 44.14
N ARG A 45 -34.60 -23.03 43.25
CA ARG A 45 -33.80 -22.73 42.05
C ARG A 45 -34.55 -21.81 41.09
N VAL A 46 -35.82 -22.09 40.81
CA VAL A 46 -36.67 -21.26 39.94
C VAL A 46 -36.80 -19.85 40.53
N ARG A 47 -37.00 -19.73 41.83
CA ARG A 47 -37.07 -18.44 42.52
C ARG A 47 -35.76 -17.67 42.42
N ALA A 48 -34.62 -18.34 42.65
CA ALA A 48 -33.30 -17.73 42.52
C ALA A 48 -33.04 -17.25 41.08
N THR A 49 -33.39 -18.06 40.07
CA THR A 49 -33.26 -17.66 38.66
C THR A 49 -34.13 -16.44 38.34
N ARG A 50 -35.37 -16.40 38.85
CA ARG A 50 -36.27 -15.26 38.62
C ARG A 50 -35.75 -13.97 39.25
N ILE A 51 -35.16 -14.04 40.45
CA ILE A 51 -34.53 -12.88 41.10
C ILE A 51 -33.33 -12.39 40.28
N ALA A 52 -32.45 -13.30 39.85
CA ALA A 52 -31.31 -12.95 39.01
C ALA A 52 -31.72 -12.33 37.67
N GLN A 53 -32.83 -12.80 37.06
CA GLN A 53 -33.38 -12.20 35.84
C GLN A 53 -33.92 -10.78 36.07
N LEU A 54 -34.54 -10.52 37.22
CA LEU A 54 -35.03 -9.17 37.57
C LEU A 54 -33.87 -8.20 37.82
N GLU A 55 -32.83 -8.64 38.53
CA GLU A 55 -31.62 -7.86 38.76
C GLU A 55 -30.89 -7.54 37.45
N LEU A 56 -30.73 -8.53 36.58
CA LEU A 56 -30.11 -8.33 35.26
C LEU A 56 -30.91 -7.33 34.42
N LYS A 57 -32.24 -7.41 34.43
CA LYS A 57 -33.10 -6.45 33.73
C LYS A 57 -32.88 -5.02 34.26
N GLN A 58 -32.85 -4.84 35.59
CA GLN A 58 -32.58 -3.54 36.20
C GLN A 58 -31.21 -2.98 35.82
N GLN A 59 -30.17 -3.83 35.75
CA GLN A 59 -28.84 -3.42 35.32
C GLN A 59 -28.81 -2.99 33.85
N ILE A 60 -29.52 -3.71 32.97
CA ILE A 60 -29.64 -3.36 31.56
C ILE A 60 -30.35 -2.01 31.39
N ASP A 61 -31.45 -1.79 32.12
CA ASP A 61 -32.21 -0.53 32.07
C ASP A 61 -31.34 0.65 32.56
N SER A 62 -30.59 0.48 33.66
CA SER A 62 -29.66 1.49 34.17
C SER A 62 -28.52 1.80 33.19
N LEU A 63 -27.93 0.78 32.56
CA LEU A 63 -26.87 0.97 31.57
C LEU A 63 -27.37 1.72 30.33
N ASN A 64 -28.61 1.46 29.93
CA ASN A 64 -29.24 2.14 28.81
C ASN A 64 -29.47 3.63 29.09
N GLU A 65 -29.89 3.99 30.31
CA GLU A 65 -29.98 5.39 30.73
C GLU A 65 -28.61 6.09 30.75
N GLU A 66 -27.57 5.43 31.28
CA GLU A 66 -26.21 5.99 31.28
C GLU A 66 -25.67 6.19 29.86
N LEU A 67 -25.89 5.22 28.96
CA LEU A 67 -25.51 5.33 27.55
C LEU A 67 -26.24 6.47 26.84
N GLN A 68 -27.52 6.72 27.15
CA GLN A 68 -28.24 7.88 26.62
C GLN A 68 -27.69 9.20 27.17
N ARG A 69 -27.36 9.28 28.47
CA ARG A 69 -26.71 10.47 29.04
C ARG A 69 -25.35 10.74 28.42
N VAL A 70 -24.55 9.69 28.15
CA VAL A 70 -23.28 9.80 27.43
C VAL A 70 -23.50 10.28 25.99
N LYS A 71 -24.49 9.73 25.29
CA LYS A 71 -24.87 10.15 23.93
C LYS A 71 -25.33 11.61 23.87
N GLU A 72 -26.12 12.06 24.84
CA GLU A 72 -26.58 13.45 24.96
C GLU A 72 -25.43 14.39 25.31
N ALA A 73 -24.51 13.98 26.19
CA ALA A 73 -23.30 14.73 26.52
C ALA A 73 -22.33 14.86 25.33
N LEU A 74 -22.27 13.85 24.45
CA LEU A 74 -21.47 13.87 23.22
C LEU A 74 -22.04 14.81 22.13
N ASN A 75 -23.32 15.14 22.16
CA ASN A 75 -23.98 15.97 21.13
C ASN A 75 -23.77 17.49 21.28
N ASN A 76 -23.11 17.97 22.35
CA ASN A 76 -22.92 19.41 22.63
C ASN A 76 -21.47 19.93 22.53
N HIS A 77 -20.56 19.23 21.86
CA HIS A 77 -19.21 19.75 21.57
C HIS A 77 -19.07 20.19 20.10
N PRO A 78 -18.22 21.21 19.79
CA PRO A 78 -17.94 21.57 18.40
C PRO A 78 -17.39 20.34 17.69
N ASP A 79 -17.88 20.06 16.48
CA ASP A 79 -17.50 18.87 15.71
C ASP A 79 -15.96 18.72 15.67
N LEU A 80 -15.46 17.76 16.45
CA LEU A 80 -14.03 17.48 16.61
C LEU A 80 -13.55 16.48 15.56
N ASP A 81 -14.43 15.84 14.78
CA ASP A 81 -14.03 14.89 13.74
C ASP A 81 -13.07 15.50 12.70
N PRO A 82 -13.25 16.76 12.25
CA PRO A 82 -12.28 17.42 11.39
C PRO A 82 -10.89 17.56 12.03
N TYR A 83 -10.83 17.78 13.35
CA TYR A 83 -9.59 17.94 14.10
C TYR A 83 -8.93 16.60 14.44
N VAL A 84 -9.72 15.58 14.77
CA VAL A 84 -9.27 14.20 14.98
C VAL A 84 -8.74 13.63 13.66
N LYS A 85 -9.42 13.85 12.53
CA LYS A 85 -8.92 13.48 11.20
C LYS A 85 -7.61 14.19 10.86
N LYS A 86 -7.49 15.49 11.17
CA LYS A 86 -6.22 16.24 11.02
C LYS A 86 -5.12 15.68 11.93
N LEU A 87 -5.44 15.30 13.16
CA LEU A 87 -4.49 14.73 14.12
C LEU A 87 -4.02 13.33 13.68
N ILE A 88 -4.93 12.47 13.20
CA ILE A 88 -4.60 11.14 12.66
C ILE A 88 -3.74 11.28 11.40
N ALA A 89 -4.08 12.20 10.50
CA ALA A 89 -3.26 12.49 9.32
C ALA A 89 -1.87 13.01 9.71
N CYS A 90 -1.78 13.88 10.73
CA CYS A 90 -0.50 14.37 11.24
C CYS A 90 0.32 13.25 11.89
N LYS A 91 -0.32 12.37 12.67
CA LYS A 91 0.31 11.17 13.26
C LYS A 91 0.88 10.26 12.18
N HIS A 92 0.11 9.95 11.13
CA HIS A 92 0.62 9.13 10.02
C HIS A 92 1.81 9.80 9.32
N LYS A 93 1.76 11.12 9.05
CA LYS A 93 2.90 11.86 8.50
C LYS A 93 4.14 11.76 9.38
N VAL A 94 3.98 11.90 10.69
CA VAL A 94 5.08 11.76 11.66
C VAL A 94 5.64 10.34 11.65
N THR A 95 4.79 9.31 11.61
CA THR A 95 5.23 7.90 11.51
C THR A 95 6.00 7.63 10.22
N VAL A 96 5.55 8.16 9.08
CA VAL A 96 6.27 8.03 7.81
C VAL A 96 7.64 8.72 7.89
N VAL A 97 7.71 9.94 8.42
CA VAL A 97 8.98 10.65 8.63
C VAL A 97 9.91 9.89 9.57
N LEU A 98 9.39 9.31 10.66
CA LEU A 98 10.14 8.45 11.57
C LEU A 98 10.72 7.22 10.86
N ASN A 99 9.93 6.55 10.02
CA ASN A 99 10.39 5.40 9.26
C ASN A 99 11.46 5.80 8.23
N VAL A 100 11.31 6.94 7.56
CA VAL A 100 12.32 7.48 6.63
C VAL A 100 13.60 7.86 7.36
N LEU A 101 13.50 8.46 8.54
CA LEU A 101 14.66 8.77 9.39
C LEU A 101 15.34 7.50 9.87
N GLN A 102 14.58 6.48 10.29
CA GLN A 102 15.12 5.18 10.70
C GLN A 102 15.87 4.52 9.54
N ALA A 103 15.25 4.44 8.35
CA ALA A 103 15.91 3.91 7.15
C ALA A 103 17.17 4.70 6.78
N SER A 104 17.14 6.03 6.93
CA SER A 104 18.31 6.89 6.69
C SER A 104 19.42 6.65 7.73
N GLN A 105 19.05 6.44 8.99
CA GLN A 105 19.98 6.12 10.07
C GLN A 105 20.61 4.73 9.88
N ASP A 106 19.84 3.75 9.42
CA ASP A 106 20.31 2.41 9.11
C ASP A 106 21.29 2.44 7.93
N ARG A 107 20.95 3.14 6.84
CA ARG A 107 21.89 3.40 5.73
C ARG A 107 23.17 4.11 6.19
N LEU A 108 23.06 5.07 7.10
CA LEU A 108 24.22 5.77 7.65
C LEU A 108 25.09 4.86 8.52
N ASN A 109 24.48 3.93 9.27
CA ASN A 109 25.18 2.90 10.02
C ASN A 109 25.86 1.90 9.09
N GLU A 110 25.23 1.51 7.98
CA GLU A 110 25.86 0.69 6.94
C GLU A 110 27.03 1.41 6.28
N ILE A 111 26.89 2.69 5.92
CA ILE A 111 27.99 3.50 5.38
C ILE A 111 29.14 3.60 6.40
N ARG A 112 28.85 3.81 7.69
CA ARG A 112 29.86 3.74 8.75
C ARG A 112 30.54 2.37 8.78
N HIS A 113 29.77 1.29 8.73
CA HIS A 113 30.31 -0.07 8.65
C HIS A 113 31.14 -0.30 7.40
N MET A 114 30.75 0.22 6.23
CA MET A 114 31.51 0.16 4.99
C MET A 114 32.78 1.00 5.05
N ILE A 115 32.80 2.15 5.73
CA ILE A 115 34.00 2.96 5.96
C ILE A 115 34.95 2.23 6.91
N HIS A 116 34.44 1.62 7.98
CA HIS A 116 35.22 0.77 8.88
C HIS A 116 35.74 -0.49 8.16
N LYS A 117 34.92 -1.11 7.30
CA LYS A 117 35.28 -2.26 6.46
C LYS A 117 36.28 -1.87 5.37
N LYS A 118 36.16 -0.71 4.71
CA LYS A 118 37.14 -0.16 3.76
C LYS A 118 38.46 0.21 4.44
N ARG A 119 38.44 0.64 5.71
CA ARG A 119 39.65 0.77 6.54
C ARG A 119 40.28 -0.59 6.87
N ALA A 120 39.49 -1.66 6.97
CA ALA A 120 39.96 -3.03 7.22
C ALA A 120 40.32 -3.81 5.93
N ALA A 121 39.79 -3.43 4.76
CA ALA A 121 39.86 -4.16 3.50
C ALA A 121 41.09 -3.80 2.63
N TYR A 122 42.26 -3.60 3.26
CA TYR A 122 43.55 -3.83 2.59
C TYR A 122 43.84 -5.33 2.38
N SER A 123 42.91 -6.22 2.74
CA SER A 123 43.04 -7.67 2.55
C SER A 123 41.70 -8.29 2.12
N GLN A 124 41.58 -8.48 0.80
CA GLN A 124 40.71 -9.40 0.03
C GLN A 124 39.16 -9.30 0.09
N PRO A 125 38.46 -9.68 -1.01
CA PRO A 125 37.05 -9.37 -1.19
C PRO A 125 36.14 -10.59 -0.94
N GLU A 126 35.04 -10.37 -0.22
CA GLU A 126 33.88 -11.26 -0.28
C GLU A 126 32.59 -10.44 -0.39
N LYS A 127 31.73 -10.86 -1.33
CA LYS A 127 30.49 -10.22 -1.78
C LYS A 127 29.44 -10.21 -0.67
N THR A 128 28.84 -9.05 -0.43
CA THR A 128 27.55 -8.92 0.26
C THR A 128 26.76 -7.81 -0.44
N GLU A 129 25.60 -8.17 -0.98
CA GLU A 129 24.61 -7.32 -1.65
C GLU A 129 24.04 -6.27 -0.69
N PRO A 130 23.88 -4.98 -1.09
CA PRO A 130 23.22 -3.97 -0.28
C PRO A 130 21.74 -3.81 -0.65
N GLU A 131 20.86 -3.87 0.36
CA GLU A 131 19.44 -3.53 0.26
C GLU A 131 19.23 -1.99 0.36
N GLN A 132 18.29 -1.48 -0.46
CA GLN A 132 17.74 -0.10 -0.62
C GLN A 132 18.40 0.78 -1.72
N THR A 133 17.77 1.20 -2.83
CA THR A 133 16.47 0.97 -3.51
C THR A 133 16.78 0.26 -4.82
N GLU A 134 16.39 -1.01 -4.97
CA GLU A 134 16.90 -1.89 -6.05
C GLU A 134 16.57 -1.42 -7.48
N ASP A 135 15.52 -0.65 -7.66
CA ASP A 135 15.01 -0.16 -8.93
C ASP A 135 15.95 0.87 -9.57
N SER A 136 16.39 1.88 -8.81
CA SER A 136 17.34 2.90 -9.33
C SER A 136 18.70 2.27 -9.69
N PHE A 137 19.18 1.33 -8.87
CA PHE A 137 20.42 0.61 -9.15
C PHE A 137 20.27 -0.36 -10.32
N LEU A 138 19.12 -1.02 -10.47
CA LEU A 138 18.86 -1.87 -11.63
C LEU A 138 18.91 -1.06 -12.93
N LEU A 139 18.37 0.16 -12.93
CA LEU A 139 18.43 1.06 -14.07
C LEU A 139 19.86 1.53 -14.37
N ILE A 140 20.66 1.83 -13.33
CA ILE A 140 22.09 2.13 -13.48
C ILE A 140 22.84 0.91 -14.05
N ASP A 141 22.60 -0.30 -13.54
CA ASP A 141 23.22 -1.53 -14.02
C ASP A 141 22.84 -1.81 -15.49
N ALA A 142 21.61 -1.49 -15.89
CA ALA A 142 21.15 -1.59 -17.27
C ALA A 142 21.91 -0.62 -18.18
N LEU A 143 22.04 0.63 -17.77
CA LEU A 143 22.78 1.67 -18.51
C LEU A 143 24.28 1.34 -18.58
N GLU A 144 24.87 0.82 -17.50
CA GLU A 144 26.26 0.36 -17.47
C GLU A 144 26.47 -0.82 -18.44
N LYS A 145 25.54 -1.78 -18.45
CA LYS A 145 25.58 -2.92 -19.38
C LYS A 145 25.52 -2.47 -20.84
N ASP A 146 24.74 -1.42 -21.14
CA ASP A 146 24.59 -0.87 -22.48
C ASP A 146 25.56 0.30 -22.79
N LEU A 147 26.49 0.61 -21.87
CA LEU A 147 27.35 1.80 -21.95
C LEU A 147 28.20 1.82 -23.21
N LYS A 148 28.76 0.67 -23.64
CA LYS A 148 29.56 0.58 -24.87
C LYS A 148 28.73 0.93 -26.11
N PHE A 149 27.47 0.50 -26.13
CA PHE A 149 26.56 0.84 -27.22
C PHE A 149 26.26 2.35 -27.20
N LEU A 150 25.91 2.92 -26.04
CA LEU A 150 25.67 4.35 -25.89
C LEU A 150 26.89 5.19 -26.30
N GLN A 151 28.11 4.78 -25.93
CA GLN A 151 29.35 5.41 -26.37
C GLN A 151 29.51 5.39 -27.90
N SER A 152 29.12 4.30 -28.55
CA SER A 152 29.16 4.19 -30.02
C SER A 152 28.14 5.09 -30.73
N GLN A 153 27.03 5.41 -30.07
CA GLN A 153 26.01 6.31 -30.58
C GLN A 153 26.38 7.79 -30.40
N ASN A 154 27.27 8.09 -29.45
CA ASN A 154 27.73 9.45 -29.13
C ASN A 154 26.56 10.45 -28.94
N PRO A 155 25.65 10.19 -27.98
CA PRO A 155 24.47 11.01 -27.75
C PRO A 155 24.87 12.44 -27.34
N LEU A 156 24.11 13.42 -27.82
CA LEU A 156 24.30 14.84 -27.52
C LEU A 156 23.33 15.32 -26.45
N TYR A 157 22.11 14.79 -26.43
CA TYR A 157 21.06 15.20 -25.49
C TYR A 157 20.45 14.00 -24.77
N CYS A 158 20.58 13.97 -23.45
CA CYS A 158 19.97 12.97 -22.58
C CYS A 158 18.91 13.61 -21.67
N LEU A 159 17.78 12.93 -21.49
CA LEU A 159 16.71 13.33 -20.58
C LEU A 159 16.37 12.21 -19.60
N GLU A 160 16.36 12.51 -18.31
CA GLU A 160 15.67 11.68 -17.30
C GLU A 160 14.32 12.30 -16.94
N ILE A 161 13.27 11.50 -16.96
CA ILE A 161 11.93 11.89 -16.53
C ILE A 161 11.68 11.33 -15.14
N GLY A 162 11.14 12.13 -14.23
CA GLY A 162 10.94 11.75 -12.82
C GLY A 162 12.25 11.50 -12.08
N SER A 163 13.21 12.43 -12.17
CA SER A 163 14.58 12.18 -11.71
C SER A 163 14.75 11.98 -10.21
N GLY A 164 13.80 12.40 -9.37
CA GLY A 164 13.86 12.18 -7.93
C GLY A 164 15.13 12.76 -7.29
N SER A 165 16.07 11.88 -6.92
CA SER A 165 17.38 12.27 -6.37
C SER A 165 18.40 12.73 -7.43
N GLY A 166 18.15 12.43 -8.69
CA GLY A 166 19.03 12.68 -9.84
C GLY A 166 20.20 11.72 -9.96
N ILE A 167 20.20 10.61 -9.22
CA ILE A 167 21.36 9.72 -9.16
C ILE A 167 21.61 8.97 -10.47
N VAL A 168 20.55 8.58 -11.20
CA VAL A 168 20.66 7.83 -12.45
C VAL A 168 21.22 8.71 -13.57
N ILE A 169 20.61 9.87 -13.84
CA ILE A 169 21.12 10.79 -14.87
C ILE A 169 22.52 11.32 -14.53
N THR A 170 22.81 11.55 -13.25
CA THR A 170 24.16 11.97 -12.83
C THR A 170 25.18 10.86 -13.05
N ALA A 171 24.85 9.60 -12.72
CA ALA A 171 25.74 8.47 -12.97
C ALA A 171 26.03 8.30 -14.47
N LEU A 172 25.02 8.44 -15.33
CA LEU A 172 25.21 8.42 -16.77
C LEU A 172 26.09 9.59 -17.24
N GLY A 173 25.86 10.80 -16.71
CA GLY A 173 26.65 11.98 -17.03
C GLY A 173 28.12 11.90 -16.63
N MET A 174 28.44 11.14 -15.58
CA MET A 174 29.82 10.82 -15.24
C MET A 174 30.47 9.86 -16.24
N ALA A 175 29.69 8.95 -16.84
CA ALA A 175 30.18 7.95 -17.78
C ALA A 175 30.26 8.46 -19.24
N LEU A 176 29.44 9.45 -19.59
CA LEU A 176 29.32 10.05 -20.93
C LEU A 176 29.47 11.59 -20.84
N PRO A 177 30.69 12.11 -20.68
CA PRO A 177 30.91 13.54 -20.39
C PRO A 177 30.66 14.50 -21.56
N ASN A 178 30.55 13.98 -22.79
CA ASN A 178 30.34 14.78 -24.01
C ASN A 178 28.85 14.87 -24.40
N CYS A 179 27.97 14.98 -23.42
CA CYS A 179 26.52 15.05 -23.60
C CYS A 179 25.94 16.15 -22.70
N VAL A 180 24.86 16.78 -23.15
CA VAL A 180 24.06 17.71 -22.36
C VAL A 180 22.95 16.93 -21.67
N TYR A 181 22.83 17.10 -20.36
CA TYR A 181 21.86 16.38 -19.55
C TYR A 181 20.72 17.27 -19.11
N PHE A 182 19.51 16.75 -19.24
CA PHE A 182 18.30 17.33 -18.71
C PHE A 182 17.63 16.36 -17.75
N SER A 183 16.96 16.88 -16.74
CA SER A 183 15.99 16.12 -15.98
C SER A 183 14.70 16.88 -15.77
N THR A 184 13.61 16.12 -15.61
CA THR A 184 12.30 16.66 -15.24
C THR A 184 11.76 15.96 -14.02
N ASP A 185 11.07 16.71 -13.17
CA ASP A 185 10.30 16.13 -12.08
C ASP A 185 9.11 17.03 -11.74
N ILE A 186 7.97 16.43 -11.40
CA ILE A 186 6.78 17.17 -10.98
C ILE A 186 6.97 17.79 -9.60
N ASN A 187 7.84 17.21 -8.77
CA ASN A 187 8.19 17.71 -7.45
C ASN A 187 9.38 18.67 -7.54
N PHE A 188 9.15 19.95 -7.24
CA PHE A 188 10.19 20.98 -7.25
C PHE A 188 11.38 20.62 -6.33
N LYS A 189 11.15 19.94 -5.20
CA LYS A 189 12.24 19.51 -4.30
C LYS A 189 13.14 18.45 -4.95
N ALA A 190 12.58 17.57 -5.78
CA ALA A 190 13.34 16.58 -6.54
C ALA A 190 14.22 17.26 -7.60
N CYS A 191 13.73 18.32 -8.24
CA CYS A 191 14.53 19.12 -9.17
C CYS A 191 15.74 19.76 -8.47
N VAL A 192 15.51 20.38 -7.29
CA VAL A 192 16.59 20.97 -6.47
C VAL A 192 17.59 19.90 -6.01
N MET A 193 17.10 18.72 -5.61
CA MET A 193 17.96 17.60 -5.23
C MET A 193 18.81 17.12 -6.40
N SER A 194 18.20 16.92 -7.57
CA SER A 194 18.87 16.47 -8.79
C SER A 194 20.00 17.43 -9.20
N LYS A 195 19.75 18.75 -9.19
CA LYS A 195 20.78 19.76 -9.45
C LYS A 195 21.89 19.75 -8.38
N SER A 196 21.54 19.49 -7.12
CA SER A 196 22.52 19.39 -6.04
C SER A 196 23.42 18.15 -6.20
N THR A 197 22.83 17.01 -6.55
CA THR A 197 23.53 15.75 -6.85
C THR A 197 24.49 15.92 -8.03
N SER A 198 24.04 16.55 -9.13
CA SER A 198 24.89 16.76 -10.31
C SER A 198 26.04 17.73 -10.02
N ASN A 199 25.77 18.84 -9.34
CA ASN A 199 26.80 19.82 -8.95
C ASN A 199 27.88 19.19 -8.06
N TYR A 200 27.49 18.36 -7.09
CA TYR A 200 28.44 17.65 -6.23
C TYR A 200 29.34 16.70 -7.03
N ASN A 201 28.78 16.04 -8.05
CA ASN A 201 29.51 15.10 -8.91
C ASN A 201 30.11 15.74 -10.17
N LYS A 202 30.03 17.07 -10.32
CA LYS A 202 30.57 17.85 -11.44
C LYS A 202 30.01 17.44 -12.81
N VAL A 203 28.74 17.08 -12.85
CA VAL A 203 27.99 16.81 -14.09
C VAL A 203 27.15 18.03 -14.44
N ASP A 204 27.23 18.48 -15.69
CA ASP A 204 26.39 19.56 -16.20
C ASP A 204 24.98 19.00 -16.52
N LEU A 205 24.03 19.30 -15.64
CA LEU A 205 22.66 18.82 -15.68
C LEU A 205 21.72 20.00 -15.46
N GLU A 206 20.77 20.22 -16.36
CA GLU A 206 19.66 21.14 -16.13
C GLU A 206 18.41 20.40 -15.66
N SER A 207 17.83 20.85 -14.54
CA SER A 207 16.66 20.22 -13.94
C SER A 207 15.45 21.15 -14.02
N VAL A 208 14.34 20.66 -14.57
CA VAL A 208 13.16 21.45 -14.89
C VAL A 208 11.94 20.90 -14.15
N ASN A 209 11.28 21.74 -13.35
CA ASN A 209 10.03 21.34 -12.71
C ASN A 209 8.91 21.29 -13.74
N MET A 210 8.49 20.07 -14.10
CA MET A 210 7.60 19.83 -15.24
C MET A 210 6.82 18.54 -15.03
N ASN A 211 5.62 18.47 -15.62
CA ASN A 211 4.87 17.23 -15.71
C ASN A 211 5.38 16.41 -16.90
N LEU A 212 6.03 15.26 -16.63
CA LEU A 212 6.69 14.44 -17.64
C LEU A 212 7.62 15.30 -18.50
N ALA A 213 7.46 15.27 -19.82
CA ALA A 213 8.22 16.05 -20.78
C ALA A 213 7.34 17.08 -21.51
N SER A 214 6.33 17.65 -20.84
CA SER A 214 5.22 18.39 -21.49
C SER A 214 5.62 19.61 -22.32
N CYS A 215 6.77 20.24 -22.02
CA CYS A 215 7.26 21.41 -22.74
C CYS A 215 8.33 21.07 -23.77
N PHE A 216 8.81 19.83 -23.84
CA PHE A 216 9.76 19.42 -24.85
C PHE A 216 9.04 19.00 -26.12
N ILE A 217 9.52 19.51 -27.24
CA ILE A 217 9.00 19.27 -28.60
C ILE A 217 10.17 19.12 -29.57
N ASP A 218 9.90 18.78 -30.82
CA ASP A 218 10.87 18.76 -31.93
C ASP A 218 11.99 17.71 -31.80
N ASN A 219 11.70 16.54 -31.23
CA ASN A 219 12.56 15.35 -31.32
C ASN A 219 14.01 15.62 -30.89
N GLN A 220 14.20 16.18 -29.69
CA GLN A 220 15.50 16.73 -29.27
C GLN A 220 16.43 15.72 -28.57
N PHE A 221 15.90 14.61 -28.04
CA PHE A 221 16.66 13.73 -27.15
C PHE A 221 17.11 12.44 -27.82
N ASP A 222 18.41 12.16 -27.72
CA ASP A 222 19.04 10.92 -28.18
C ASP A 222 18.85 9.78 -27.18
N VAL A 223 18.76 10.11 -25.89
CA VAL A 223 18.48 9.14 -24.83
C VAL A 223 17.42 9.70 -23.90
N VAL A 224 16.36 8.94 -23.68
CA VAL A 224 15.35 9.22 -22.64
C VAL A 224 15.37 8.07 -21.64
N ILE A 225 15.30 8.41 -20.36
CA ILE A 225 15.32 7.45 -19.25
C ILE A 225 14.11 7.71 -18.38
N PHE A 226 13.40 6.64 -18.00
CA PHE A 226 12.29 6.76 -17.06
C PHE A 226 12.27 5.61 -16.06
N ASN A 227 12.37 5.97 -14.78
CA ASN A 227 11.97 5.14 -13.66
C ASN A 227 10.59 5.63 -13.16
N PRO A 228 9.47 5.11 -13.68
CA PRO A 228 8.14 5.64 -13.41
C PRO A 228 7.65 5.39 -11.97
N PRO A 229 6.60 6.07 -11.51
CA PRO A 229 5.75 5.54 -10.45
C PRO A 229 4.98 4.32 -10.99
N TYR A 230 5.49 3.12 -10.76
CA TYR A 230 5.00 1.86 -11.37
C TYR A 230 4.09 1.02 -10.46
N VAL A 231 3.83 1.45 -9.23
CA VAL A 231 3.04 0.66 -8.27
C VAL A 231 1.55 0.77 -8.62
N VAL A 232 0.85 -0.37 -8.57
CA VAL A 232 -0.60 -0.41 -8.80
C VAL A 232 -1.34 0.29 -7.66
N THR A 233 -2.09 1.33 -8.00
CA THR A 233 -2.87 2.13 -7.06
C THR A 233 -4.24 2.46 -7.63
N GLU A 234 -5.12 3.08 -6.83
CA GLU A 234 -6.32 3.71 -7.38
C GLU A 234 -5.94 4.94 -8.21
N SER A 235 -6.66 5.23 -9.30
CA SER A 235 -6.36 6.34 -10.21
C SER A 235 -6.36 7.71 -9.53
N LEU A 236 -7.10 7.87 -8.42
CA LEU A 236 -7.16 9.12 -7.67
C LEU A 236 -5.80 9.48 -7.04
N GLU A 237 -4.97 8.48 -6.75
CA GLU A 237 -3.66 8.65 -6.10
C GLU A 237 -2.59 9.18 -7.07
N CYS A 238 -2.79 9.04 -8.39
CA CYS A 238 -1.83 9.46 -9.43
C CYS A 238 -1.69 10.99 -9.58
N ASN A 239 -2.62 11.79 -9.03
CA ASN A 239 -2.61 13.25 -9.15
C ASN A 239 -2.06 13.96 -7.89
N SER A 240 -1.46 13.22 -6.95
CA SER A 240 -0.77 13.85 -5.81
C SER A 240 0.49 14.60 -6.29
N TYR A 241 0.82 15.71 -5.63
CA TYR A 241 2.10 16.42 -5.78
C TYR A 241 3.09 16.08 -4.64
N GLY A 242 2.71 15.15 -3.76
CA GLY A 242 3.47 14.73 -2.58
C GLY A 242 4.45 13.59 -2.87
N ILE A 243 4.89 12.92 -1.81
CA ILE A 243 5.78 11.73 -1.92
C ILE A 243 5.07 10.56 -2.63
N GLU A 244 3.73 10.57 -2.64
CA GLU A 244 2.93 9.54 -3.27
C GLU A 244 3.11 9.52 -4.79
N ALA A 245 3.41 10.68 -5.39
CA ALA A 245 3.69 10.83 -6.82
C ALA A 245 4.91 10.02 -7.28
N SER A 246 5.81 9.65 -6.35
CA SER A 246 7.01 8.87 -6.66
C SER A 246 6.73 7.38 -6.89
N TRP A 247 5.55 6.88 -6.51
CA TRP A 247 5.24 5.45 -6.65
C TRP A 247 3.84 5.15 -7.22
N ALA A 248 2.85 6.02 -7.06
CA ALA A 248 1.45 5.77 -7.49
C ALA A 248 1.27 5.78 -9.02
N GLY A 249 1.18 4.59 -9.63
CA GLY A 249 1.05 4.39 -11.07
C GLY A 249 -0.37 4.15 -11.57
N GLY A 250 -1.37 4.03 -10.69
CA GLY A 250 -2.78 3.89 -11.05
C GLY A 250 -3.14 2.47 -11.49
N VAL A 251 -4.15 2.34 -12.35
CA VAL A 251 -4.60 1.04 -12.84
C VAL A 251 -3.44 0.35 -13.59
N LYS A 252 -3.13 -0.89 -13.19
CA LYS A 252 -1.95 -1.67 -13.64
C LYS A 252 -0.59 -0.98 -13.38
N GLY A 253 -0.55 0.11 -12.60
CA GLY A 253 0.67 0.88 -12.37
C GLY A 253 1.18 1.60 -13.63
N ARG A 254 0.32 1.84 -14.63
CA ARG A 254 0.74 2.31 -15.95
C ARG A 254 0.18 3.66 -16.40
N GLU A 255 -0.69 4.30 -15.64
CA GLU A 255 -1.35 5.53 -16.13
C GLU A 255 -0.35 6.64 -16.49
N ILE A 256 0.73 6.76 -15.72
CA ILE A 256 1.81 7.71 -15.99
C ILE A 256 2.73 7.23 -17.11
N ILE A 257 2.99 5.91 -17.17
CA ILE A 257 3.77 5.27 -18.23
C ILE A 257 3.09 5.50 -19.58
N ASP A 258 1.83 5.10 -19.71
CA ASP A 258 1.05 5.18 -20.95
C ASP A 258 0.96 6.64 -21.45
N LYS A 259 0.80 7.62 -20.54
CA LYS A 259 0.86 9.06 -20.88
C LYS A 259 2.20 9.45 -21.50
N LEU A 260 3.32 8.99 -20.93
CA LEU A 260 4.64 9.27 -21.49
C LEU A 260 4.85 8.59 -22.86
N LEU A 261 4.39 7.34 -23.02
CA LEU A 261 4.54 6.60 -24.27
C LEU A 261 3.83 7.29 -25.46
N GLU A 262 2.75 8.04 -25.20
CA GLU A 262 2.11 8.89 -26.22
C GLU A 262 2.93 10.13 -26.59
N MET A 263 3.77 10.63 -25.68
CA MET A 263 4.64 11.79 -25.91
C MET A 263 5.96 11.42 -26.55
N LEU A 264 6.41 10.17 -26.37
CA LEU A 264 7.72 9.67 -26.77
C LEU A 264 8.08 9.97 -28.25
N PRO A 265 7.17 9.82 -29.24
CA PRO A 265 7.48 10.12 -30.64
C PRO A 265 7.76 11.59 -30.96
N LYS A 266 7.45 12.52 -30.04
CA LYS A 266 7.68 13.97 -30.19
C LYS A 266 8.94 14.45 -29.47
N ILE A 267 9.53 13.62 -28.61
CA ILE A 267 10.68 13.98 -27.77
C ILE A 267 11.95 13.23 -28.18
N LEU A 268 11.84 12.00 -28.67
CA LEU A 268 12.98 11.22 -29.16
C LEU A 268 13.38 11.63 -30.58
N THR A 269 14.68 11.66 -30.83
CA THR A 269 15.24 11.68 -32.19
C THR A 269 14.91 10.38 -32.94
N ASP A 270 15.14 10.35 -34.26
CA ASP A 270 14.93 9.13 -35.05
C ASP A 270 15.87 7.98 -34.67
N GLN A 271 17.06 8.30 -34.13
CA GLN A 271 18.00 7.34 -33.55
C GLN A 271 17.90 7.28 -32.03
N GLY A 272 16.87 7.91 -31.47
CA GLY A 272 16.68 8.06 -30.04
C GLY A 272 16.37 6.74 -29.36
N ILE A 273 16.94 6.56 -28.18
CA ILE A 273 16.81 5.36 -27.36
C ILE A 273 16.04 5.70 -26.09
N PHE A 274 15.11 4.85 -25.71
CA PHE A 274 14.35 5.00 -24.48
C PHE A 274 14.55 3.81 -23.55
N TYR A 275 15.02 4.09 -22.33
CA TYR A 275 15.12 3.11 -21.25
C TYR A 275 13.96 3.28 -20.27
N LEU A 276 13.22 2.20 -20.04
CA LEU A 276 12.06 2.17 -19.16
C LEU A 276 12.19 1.03 -18.15
N LEU A 277 12.07 1.36 -16.87
CA LEU A 277 11.90 0.36 -15.82
C LEU A 277 10.42 -0.03 -15.70
N LEU A 278 10.16 -1.33 -15.62
CA LEU A 278 8.84 -1.94 -15.44
C LEU A 278 8.89 -3.03 -14.37
N ILE A 279 7.76 -3.29 -13.74
CA ILE A 279 7.53 -4.48 -12.91
C ILE A 279 6.58 -5.45 -13.62
N GLU A 280 6.54 -6.71 -13.16
CA GLU A 280 5.66 -7.75 -13.75
C GLU A 280 4.18 -7.34 -13.74
N GLU A 281 3.75 -6.62 -12.71
CA GLU A 281 2.40 -6.08 -12.55
C GLU A 281 2.04 -5.01 -13.59
N ASN A 282 3.05 -4.38 -14.22
CA ASN A 282 2.81 -3.46 -15.33
C ASN A 282 2.50 -4.18 -16.63
N ILE A 283 2.56 -5.52 -16.68
CA ILE A 283 2.31 -6.32 -17.88
C ILE A 283 3.24 -5.87 -19.04
N PRO A 284 4.57 -6.07 -18.92
CA PRO A 284 5.54 -5.54 -19.89
C PRO A 284 5.26 -5.92 -21.34
N GLU A 285 4.65 -7.08 -21.58
CA GLU A 285 4.25 -7.53 -22.91
C GLU A 285 3.25 -6.56 -23.57
N GLU A 286 2.28 -6.01 -22.82
CA GLU A 286 1.36 -5.00 -23.33
C GLU A 286 2.08 -3.69 -23.68
N VAL A 287 3.10 -3.30 -22.89
CA VAL A 287 3.91 -2.11 -23.14
C VAL A 287 4.76 -2.28 -24.40
N VAL A 288 5.37 -3.45 -24.56
CA VAL A 288 6.13 -3.81 -25.76
C VAL A 288 5.24 -3.79 -27.01
N ASP A 289 4.05 -4.38 -26.94
CA ASP A 289 3.10 -4.37 -28.05
C ASP A 289 2.65 -2.95 -28.41
N LEU A 290 2.40 -2.09 -27.41
CA LEU A 290 2.05 -0.69 -27.62
C LEU A 290 3.19 0.06 -28.34
N MET A 291 4.42 -0.13 -27.89
CA MET A 291 5.60 0.49 -28.49
C MET A 291 5.87 -0.02 -29.91
N MET A 292 5.67 -1.31 -30.15
CA MET A 292 5.78 -1.92 -31.47
C MET A 292 4.79 -1.30 -32.46
N ARG A 293 3.53 -1.09 -32.05
CA ARG A 293 2.52 -0.39 -32.89
C ARG A 293 2.90 1.06 -33.20
N LYS A 294 3.71 1.68 -32.35
CA LYS A 294 4.28 3.03 -32.57
C LYS A 294 5.57 3.02 -33.39
N GLY A 295 6.02 1.85 -33.88
CA GLY A 295 7.19 1.70 -34.74
C GLY A 295 8.52 1.50 -33.99
N TYR A 296 8.48 1.17 -32.71
CA TYR A 296 9.68 0.90 -31.92
C TYR A 296 9.96 -0.61 -31.81
N LYS A 297 11.22 -0.98 -31.93
CA LYS A 297 11.76 -2.27 -31.47
C LYS A 297 11.99 -2.20 -29.96
N SER A 298 12.01 -3.36 -29.33
CA SER A 298 12.23 -3.50 -27.88
C SER A 298 13.31 -4.55 -27.59
N GLU A 299 14.15 -4.30 -26.61
CA GLU A 299 15.14 -5.23 -26.09
C GLU A 299 15.09 -5.24 -24.55
N LEU A 300 15.03 -6.43 -23.94
CA LEU A 300 15.17 -6.56 -22.49
C LEU A 300 16.65 -6.52 -22.12
N ILE A 301 17.09 -5.46 -21.45
CA ILE A 301 18.51 -5.26 -21.10
C ILE A 301 18.88 -6.06 -19.86
N ILE A 302 18.08 -5.95 -18.81
CA ILE A 302 18.30 -6.64 -17.54
C ILE A 302 16.96 -6.96 -16.88
N MET A 303 16.96 -8.05 -16.13
CA MET A 303 15.85 -8.49 -15.30
C MET A 303 16.44 -8.90 -13.94
N ARG A 304 15.84 -8.43 -12.86
CA ARG A 304 16.21 -8.81 -11.50
C ARG A 304 14.95 -9.16 -10.73
N ARG A 305 15.03 -10.24 -9.96
CA ARG A 305 14.00 -10.58 -8.99
C ARG A 305 14.45 -10.09 -7.62
N VAL A 306 13.60 -9.27 -7.02
CA VAL A 306 13.81 -8.63 -5.73
C VAL A 306 12.67 -9.06 -4.82
N LYS A 307 12.95 -9.89 -3.82
CA LYS A 307 11.90 -10.47 -2.95
C LYS A 307 10.79 -11.11 -3.81
N ASN A 308 9.59 -10.50 -3.81
CA ASN A 308 8.42 -10.95 -4.56
C ASN A 308 8.17 -10.13 -5.84
N GLU A 309 8.94 -9.08 -6.11
CA GLU A 309 8.79 -8.21 -7.27
C GLU A 309 9.82 -8.60 -8.35
N LYS A 310 9.41 -8.60 -9.60
CA LYS A 310 10.29 -8.83 -10.75
C LYS A 310 10.40 -7.53 -11.52
N GLN A 311 11.58 -6.93 -11.48
CA GLN A 311 11.90 -5.67 -12.12
C GLN A 311 12.64 -5.92 -13.44
N LEU A 312 12.26 -5.19 -14.47
CA LEU A 312 12.76 -5.33 -15.84
C LEU A 312 13.13 -3.94 -16.37
N VAL A 313 14.25 -3.84 -17.08
CA VAL A 313 14.58 -2.62 -17.83
C VAL A 313 14.57 -2.94 -19.31
N PHE A 314 13.66 -2.29 -20.03
CA PHE A 314 13.54 -2.37 -21.47
C PHE A 314 14.22 -1.19 -22.14
N LYS A 315 14.86 -1.47 -23.27
CA LYS A 315 15.33 -0.49 -24.24
C LYS A 315 14.38 -0.48 -25.44
N PHE A 316 13.93 0.70 -25.84
CA PHE A 316 13.12 0.94 -27.04
C PHE A 316 13.86 1.84 -28.03
N TYR A 317 13.81 1.52 -29.32
CA TYR A 317 14.51 2.24 -30.40
C TYR A 317 13.84 1.96 -31.75
N ARG A 318 14.10 2.75 -32.80
CA ARG A 318 13.54 2.54 -34.15
C ARG A 318 14.39 1.59 -35.01
#